data_AF-A0A7X8XNU4-F1
#
_entry.id   AF-A0A7X8XNU4-F1
#
_cell.length_a   1.000
_cell.length_b   1.000
_cell.length_c   1.000
_cell.angle_alpha   90.00
_cell.angle_beta   90.00
_cell.angle_gamma   90.00
#
_symmetry.space_group_name_H-M   'P 1'
#
loop_
_entity.id
_entity.type
_entity.pdbx_description
1 polymer ?
#
loop_
_entity_poly.entity_id
_entity_poly.type
_entity_poly.pdbx_seq_one_letter_code
_entity_poly.pdbx_strand_id
1 'polypeptide(L)'
;MNEKRLCLVSRETVVEARNLLENVPDTAVLLVGRAVMLPGSLFGDREVFAVMEEIRDLGLEGKVSPAVKALPAREIVDLLLQRQIFNLG
;
A
#
# COMPACT_ATOMS: atom_id res chain seq x y z
N MET A 1 -22.84 -3.46 -3.47
CA MET A 1 -21.64 -2.85 -4.09
C MET A 1 -20.47 -3.21 -3.19
N ASN A 2 -19.50 -3.99 -3.65
CA ASN A 2 -18.30 -4.24 -2.86
C ASN A 2 -17.49 -2.95 -2.81
N GLU A 3 -17.55 -2.23 -1.68
CA GLU A 3 -16.69 -1.10 -1.42
C GLU A 3 -15.24 -1.58 -1.44
N LYS A 4 -14.45 -1.09 -2.39
CA LYS A 4 -13.02 -1.41 -2.46
C LYS A 4 -12.32 -0.67 -1.33
N ARG A 5 -11.70 -1.41 -0.41
CA ARG A 5 -11.00 -0.85 0.74
C ARG A 5 -9.53 -0.58 0.42
N LEU A 6 -8.93 0.37 1.13
CA LEU A 6 -7.51 0.68 1.06
C LEU A 6 -6.95 0.84 2.47
N CYS A 7 -5.95 0.05 2.82
CA CYS A 7 -5.23 0.15 4.08
C CYS A 7 -3.89 0.87 3.85
N LEU A 8 -3.66 1.98 4.55
CA LEU A 8 -2.35 2.63 4.55
C LEU A 8 -1.42 1.89 5.52
N VAL A 9 -0.22 1.59 5.03
CA VAL A 9 0.78 0.83 5.77
C VAL A 9 2.10 1.58 5.74
N SER A 10 2.52 2.02 6.91
CA SER A 10 3.86 2.56 7.17
C SER A 10 4.76 1.45 7.72
N ARG A 11 6.03 1.75 7.97
CA ARG A 11 6.95 0.78 8.58
C ARG A 11 6.52 0.48 10.02
N GLU A 12 5.95 1.48 10.68
CA GLU A 12 5.53 1.48 12.07
C GLU A 12 4.23 0.70 12.27
N THR A 13 3.36 0.63 11.25
CA THR A 13 2.03 0.00 11.34
C THR A 13 1.93 -1.35 10.64
N VAL A 14 3.03 -1.89 10.10
CA VAL A 14 3.00 -3.12 9.27
C VAL A 14 2.45 -4.34 10.00
N VAL A 15 2.71 -4.47 11.30
CA VAL A 15 2.27 -5.63 12.09
C VAL A 15 0.77 -5.55 12.34
N GLU A 16 0.28 -4.38 12.76
CA GLU A 16 -1.12 -4.07 12.98
C GLU A 16 -1.91 -4.20 11.68
N ALA A 17 -1.37 -3.67 10.58
CA ALA A 17 -1.97 -3.79 9.26
C ALA A 17 -2.11 -5.25 8.84
N ARG A 18 -1.10 -6.08 9.05
CA ARG A 18 -1.19 -7.51 8.71
C ARG A 18 -2.30 -8.21 9.49
N ASN A 19 -2.38 -7.98 10.81
CA ASN A 19 -3.40 -8.57 11.65
C ASN A 19 -4.82 -8.09 11.27
N LEU A 20 -4.96 -6.81 10.92
CA LEU A 20 -6.22 -6.27 10.42
C LEU A 20 -6.61 -6.96 9.10
N LEU A 21 -5.69 -7.04 8.15
CA LEU A 21 -5.92 -7.54 6.79
C LEU A 21 -6.38 -9.01 6.76
N GLU A 22 -6.03 -9.82 7.75
CA GLU A 22 -6.55 -11.20 7.92
C GLU A 22 -8.08 -11.23 8.03
N ASN A 23 -8.68 -10.18 8.60
CA ASN A 23 -10.12 -10.06 8.83
C ASN A 23 -10.86 -9.26 7.74
N VAL A 24 -10.13 -8.63 6.81
CA VAL A 24 -10.69 -7.82 5.72
C VAL A 24 -10.08 -8.20 4.36
N PRO A 25 -10.46 -9.36 3.79
CA PRO A 25 -9.80 -9.94 2.60
C PRO A 25 -9.88 -9.05 1.34
N ASP A 26 -10.95 -8.28 1.16
CA ASP A 26 -11.17 -7.41 0.00
C ASP A 26 -10.51 -6.01 0.11
N THR A 27 -9.36 -5.95 0.77
CA THR A 27 -8.64 -4.69 1.08
C THR A 27 -7.32 -4.62 0.34
N ALA A 28 -7.13 -3.57 -0.46
CA ALA A 28 -5.83 -3.26 -1.03
C ALA A 28 -4.93 -2.54 -0.03
N VAL A 29 -3.64 -2.47 -0.35
CA VAL A 29 -2.60 -1.89 0.51
C VAL A 29 -1.95 -0.71 -0.19
N LEU A 30 -1.77 0.40 0.52
CA LEU A 30 -0.93 1.51 0.09
C LEU A 30 0.27 1.61 1.04
N LEU A 31 1.46 1.31 0.52
CA LEU A 31 2.72 1.49 1.24
C LEU A 31 3.14 2.95 1.18
N VAL A 32 3.49 3.49 2.34
CA VAL A 32 3.97 4.88 2.49
C VAL A 32 5.32 4.91 3.20
N GLY A 33 6.16 5.87 2.84
CA GLY A 33 7.46 6.05 3.47
C GLY A 33 8.39 4.85 3.26
N ARG A 34 9.10 4.48 4.32
CA ARG A 34 10.03 3.33 4.31
C ARG A 34 9.32 1.98 4.16
N ALA A 35 8.00 1.93 4.26
CA ALA A 35 7.23 0.70 4.02
C ALA A 35 7.34 0.21 2.57
N VAL A 36 7.70 1.08 1.63
CA VAL A 36 7.86 0.72 0.22
C VAL A 36 8.99 -0.30 -0.01
N MET A 37 9.91 -0.46 0.96
CA MET A 37 10.94 -1.49 0.95
C MET A 37 10.46 -2.87 1.41
N LEU A 38 9.20 -2.98 1.89
CA LEU A 38 8.66 -4.24 2.37
C LEU A 38 8.42 -5.22 1.21
N PRO A 39 8.66 -6.53 1.41
CA PRO A 39 8.29 -7.54 0.42
C PRO A 39 6.78 -7.53 0.17
N GLY A 40 6.35 -7.47 -1.10
CA GLY A 40 4.91 -7.51 -1.44
C GLY A 40 4.22 -8.80 -1.00
N SER A 41 4.96 -9.90 -0.85
CA SER A 41 4.46 -11.19 -0.33
C SER A 41 3.91 -11.11 1.10
N LEU A 42 4.26 -10.08 1.89
CA LEU A 42 3.68 -9.86 3.22
C LEU A 42 2.17 -9.62 3.20
N PHE A 43 1.62 -9.24 2.04
CA PHE A 43 0.21 -8.90 1.88
C PHE A 43 -0.59 -9.97 1.12
N GLY A 44 0.01 -11.12 0.82
CA GLY A 44 -0.64 -12.21 0.06
C GLY A 44 -1.01 -11.78 -1.36
N ASP A 45 -2.20 -12.18 -1.83
CA ASP A 45 -2.69 -11.88 -3.18
C ASP A 45 -3.31 -10.48 -3.34
N ARG A 46 -3.12 -9.60 -2.35
CA ARG A 46 -3.72 -8.26 -2.34
C ARG A 46 -3.05 -7.35 -3.38
N GLU A 47 -3.81 -6.40 -3.90
CA GLU A 47 -3.21 -5.30 -4.63
C GLU A 47 -2.39 -4.43 -3.67
N VAL A 48 -1.11 -4.22 -4.00
CA VAL A 48 -0.21 -3.37 -3.22
C VAL A 48 0.24 -2.19 -4.08
N PHE A 49 0.10 -0.98 -3.57
CA PHE A 49 0.41 0.27 -4.25
C PHE A 49 1.51 1.03 -3.50
N ALA A 50 2.26 1.85 -4.21
CA ALA A 50 3.18 2.83 -3.64
C ALA A 50 3.23 4.08 -4.53
N VAL A 51 3.58 5.23 -3.96
CA VAL A 51 3.75 6.48 -4.70
C VAL A 51 5.08 6.44 -5.46
N MET A 52 5.03 6.59 -6.79
CA MET A 52 6.21 6.51 -7.67
C MET A 52 7.25 7.59 -7.34
N GLU A 53 6.79 8.81 -7.03
CA GLU A 53 7.65 9.93 -6.67
C GLU A 53 8.41 9.66 -5.37
N GLU A 54 7.76 9.05 -4.38
CA GLU A 54 8.40 8.67 -3.11
C GLU A 54 9.49 7.59 -3.31
N ILE A 55 9.26 6.62 -4.21
CA ILE A 55 10.28 5.63 -4.60
C ILE A 55 11.52 6.31 -5.17
N ARG A 56 11.32 7.32 -6.02
CA ARG A 56 12.40 8.10 -6.63
C ARG A 56 13.16 8.92 -5.58
N ASP A 57 12.43 9.65 -4.74
CA ASP A 57 13.00 10.52 -3.70
C ASP A 57 13.83 9.73 -2.68
N LEU A 58 13.43 8.48 -2.40
CA LEU A 58 14.16 7.56 -1.53
C LEU A 58 15.28 6.77 -2.23
N GLY A 59 15.48 6.93 -3.55
CA GLY A 59 16.50 6.18 -4.30
C GLY A 59 16.27 4.66 -4.31
N LEU A 60 15.00 4.27 -4.35
CA LEU A 60 14.54 2.87 -4.30
C LEU A 60 14.19 2.29 -5.68
N GLU A 61 14.45 3.03 -6.76
CA GLU A 61 14.25 2.56 -8.14
C GLU A 61 14.97 1.22 -8.37
N GLY A 62 14.24 0.22 -8.88
CA GLY A 62 14.73 -1.14 -9.08
C GLY A 62 14.92 -1.99 -7.81
N LYS A 63 14.66 -1.43 -6.61
CA LYS A 63 14.74 -2.15 -5.32
C LYS A 63 13.37 -2.53 -4.75
N VAL A 64 12.31 -1.92 -5.28
CA VAL A 64 10.93 -2.19 -4.87
C VAL A 64 10.48 -3.55 -5.41
N SER A 65 9.72 -4.28 -4.60
CA SER A 65 9.16 -5.58 -4.99
C SER A 65 8.31 -5.43 -6.28
N PRO A 66 8.46 -6.33 -7.28
CA PRO A 66 7.65 -6.28 -8.50
C PRO A 66 6.16 -6.53 -8.27
N ALA A 67 5.77 -7.02 -7.09
CA ALA A 67 4.36 -7.13 -6.68
C ALA A 67 3.73 -5.78 -6.29
N VAL A 68 4.56 -4.74 -6.06
CA VAL A 68 4.10 -3.40 -5.71
C VAL A 68 3.89 -2.58 -6.98
N LYS A 69 2.66 -2.12 -7.19
CA LYS A 69 2.30 -1.22 -8.28
C LYS A 69 2.70 0.21 -7.89
N ALA A 70 3.82 0.69 -8.44
CA ALA A 70 4.22 2.08 -8.32
C ALA A 70 3.34 2.95 -9.23
N LEU A 71 2.56 3.86 -8.66
CA LEU A 71 1.66 4.75 -9.39
C LEU A 71 2.05 6.21 -9.17
N PRO A 72 1.86 7.10 -10.16
CA PRO A 72 2.02 8.53 -9.96
C PRO A 72 1.11 9.05 -8.85
N ALA A 73 1.54 10.10 -8.15
CA ALA A 73 0.77 10.69 -7.05
C ALA A 73 -0.69 11.03 -7.44
N ARG A 74 -0.93 11.47 -8.69
CA ARG A 74 -2.28 11.74 -9.19
C ARG A 74 -3.20 10.50 -9.14
N GLU A 75 -2.70 9.35 -9.58
CA GLU A 75 -3.47 8.10 -9.58
C GLU A 75 -3.70 7.56 -8.17
N ILE A 76 -2.75 7.81 -7.25
CA ILE A 76 -2.93 7.51 -5.83
C ILE A 76 -4.04 8.38 -5.23
N VAL A 77 -4.12 9.66 -5.58
CA VAL A 77 -5.23 10.54 -5.17
C VAL A 77 -6.57 10.00 -5.69
N ASP A 78 -6.64 9.58 -6.96
CA ASP A 78 -7.85 8.97 -7.51
C ASP A 78 -8.25 7.70 -6.73
N LEU A 79 -7.29 6.85 -6.35
CA LEU A 79 -7.54 5.68 -5.50
C LEU A 79 -8.07 6.05 -4.12
N LEU A 80 -7.51 7.08 -3.48
CA LEU A 80 -7.95 7.55 -2.16
C LEU A 80 -9.38 8.10 -2.19
N LEU A 81 -9.77 8.76 -3.28
CA LEU A 81 -11.13 9.29 -3.45
C LEU A 81 -12.17 8.21 -3.75
N GLN A 82 -11.77 7.07 -4.31
CA GLN A 82 -12.67 5.99 -4.72
C GLN A 82 -12.83 4.87 -3.69
N ARG A 83 -12.05 4.87 -2.60
CA ARG A 83 -11.93 3.75 -1.67
C ARG A 83 -12.22 4.16 -0.24
N GLN A 84 -12.77 3.21 0.54
CA GLN A 84 -12.87 3.36 1.99
C GLN A 84 -11.47 3.17 2.61
N ILE A 85 -11.01 4.17 3.36
CA ILE A 85 -9.64 4.23 3.88
C ILE A 85 -9.57 3.69 5.31
N PHE A 86 -8.62 2.79 5.56
CA PHE A 86 -8.17 2.38 6.89
C PHE A 86 -6.77 2.94 7.13
N ASN A 87 -6.64 3.88 8.07
CA ASN A 87 -5.36 4.39 8.52
C ASN A 87 -5.13 3.97 9.97
N LEU A 88 -3.98 3.37 10.25
CA LEU A 88 -3.61 2.83 11.56
C LEU A 88 -2.63 3.72 12.33
N GLY A 89 -2.18 4.85 11.75
CA GLY A 89 -1.25 5.78 12.40
C GLY A 89 -0.34 6.48 11.41
#